data_AF-A0A2E0X7Y7-F1
#
_entry.id   AF-A0A2E0X7Y7-F1
#
_cell.length_a   1.000
_cell.length_b   1.000
_cell.length_c   1.000
_cell.angle_alpha   90.00
_cell.angle_beta   90.00
_cell.angle_gamma   90.00
#
_symmetry.space_group_name_H-M   'P 1'
#
loop_
_entity.id
_entity.type
_entity.pdbx_description
1 polymer ?
#
loop_
_entity_poly.entity_id
_entity_poly.type
_entity_poly.pdbx_seq_one_letter_code
_entity_poly.pdbx_strand_id
1 'polypeptide(L)'
;MEYIYQALVGLLIGTFSAYLAVQRVLYDKWWERKWDAYSEILTALCDAAQYSEERREVYASMGEDKSEKLIARTDYIAAVWKVKRSVIVGDFVVNPAAVRVLEQLSFAAAGDWGNAPGEVLYDGDLNEYREAITNLRKIARDDLEKSVRW
;
A
#
# COMPACT_ATOMS: atom_id res chain seq x y z
N MET A 1 14.37 49.10 31.20
CA MET A 1 14.51 48.74 29.77
C MET A 1 15.02 47.30 29.60
N GLU A 2 16.04 46.88 30.34
CA GLU A 2 16.65 45.54 30.23
C GLU A 2 15.68 44.37 30.53
N TYR A 3 14.86 44.46 31.58
CA TYR A 3 13.86 43.44 31.91
C TYR A 3 12.74 43.30 30.84
N ILE A 4 12.37 44.39 30.18
CA ILE A 4 11.36 44.39 29.11
C ILE A 4 11.92 43.67 27.89
N TYR A 5 13.20 43.88 27.58
CA TYR A 5 13.90 43.20 26.49
C TYR A 5 14.03 41.69 26.75
N GLN A 6 14.42 41.29 27.95
CA GLN A 6 14.48 39.88 28.34
C GLN A 6 13.12 39.19 28.28
N ALA A 7 12.05 39.87 28.72
CA ALA A 7 10.68 39.35 28.62
C ALA A 7 10.23 39.18 27.15
N LEU A 8 10.56 40.14 26.27
CA LEU A 8 10.28 40.06 24.82
C LEU A 8 11.03 38.90 24.16
N VAL A 9 12.32 38.74 24.47
CA VAL A 9 13.12 37.61 23.97
C VAL A 9 12.56 36.28 24.46
N GLY A 10 12.18 36.17 25.73
CA GLY A 10 11.54 34.99 26.29
C GLY A 10 10.21 34.64 25.60
N LEU A 11 9.38 35.65 25.30
CA LEU A 11 8.14 35.48 24.55
C LEU A 11 8.39 34.95 23.12
N LEU A 12 9.38 35.50 22.43
CA LEU A 12 9.73 35.08 21.06
C LEU A 12 10.27 33.65 21.04
N ILE A 13 11.16 33.29 21.97
CA ILE A 13 11.70 31.93 22.06
C ILE A 13 10.60 30.94 22.42
N GLY A 14 9.73 31.28 23.38
CA GLY A 14 8.63 30.42 23.81
C GLY A 14 7.64 30.15 22.69
N THR A 15 7.22 31.19 21.96
CA THR A 15 6.31 31.04 20.81
C THR A 15 6.94 30.26 19.66
N PHE A 16 8.21 30.51 19.35
CA PHE A 16 8.94 29.77 18.32
C PHE A 16 9.10 28.29 18.69
N SER A 17 9.42 27.99 19.94
CA SER A 17 9.55 26.62 20.45
C SER A 17 8.22 25.87 20.42
N ALA A 18 7.13 26.53 20.83
CA ALA A 18 5.79 25.95 20.76
C ALA A 18 5.37 25.67 19.31
N TYR A 19 5.66 26.59 18.39
CA TYR A 19 5.40 26.40 16.96
C TYR A 19 6.15 25.17 16.41
N LEU A 20 7.45 25.06 16.68
CA LEU A 20 8.25 23.91 16.23
C LEU A 20 7.77 22.59 16.83
N ALA A 21 7.36 22.59 18.10
CA ALA A 21 6.82 21.40 18.75
C ALA A 21 5.52 20.92 18.08
N VAL A 22 4.61 21.85 17.75
CA VAL A 22 3.37 21.54 17.03
C VAL A 22 3.67 21.01 15.64
N GLN A 23 4.59 21.66 14.90
CA GLN A 23 5.00 21.19 13.59
C GLN A 23 5.50 19.74 13.71
N ARG A 24 6.48 19.47 14.57
CA ARG A 24 7.03 18.12 14.75
C ARG A 24 5.98 17.05 14.96
N VAL A 25 4.99 17.30 15.83
CA VAL A 25 3.88 16.34 16.07
C VAL A 25 3.05 16.10 14.82
N LEU A 26 2.78 17.13 14.02
CA LEU A 26 2.06 16.97 12.75
C LEU A 26 2.88 16.15 11.75
N TYR A 27 4.19 16.35 11.69
CA TYR A 27 5.08 15.55 10.83
C TYR A 27 5.16 14.10 11.26
N ASP A 28 5.35 13.83 12.55
CA ASP A 28 5.41 12.47 13.08
C ASP A 28 4.09 11.72 12.77
N LYS A 29 2.94 12.37 13.01
CA LYS A 29 1.63 11.80 12.65
C LYS A 29 1.44 11.59 11.15
N TRP A 30 1.97 12.50 10.32
CA TRP A 30 1.88 12.36 8.87
C TRP A 30 2.75 11.20 8.37
N TRP A 31 3.95 11.06 8.94
CA TRP A 31 4.86 9.96 8.67
C TRP A 31 4.25 8.61 9.07
N GLU A 32 3.65 8.51 10.26
CA GLU A 32 2.95 7.31 10.74
C GLU A 32 1.83 6.89 9.78
N ARG A 33 1.00 7.85 9.33
CA ARG A 33 -0.07 7.56 8.36
C ARG A 33 0.47 7.01 7.04
N LYS A 34 1.58 7.57 6.53
CA LYS A 34 2.23 7.04 5.33
C LYS A 34 2.74 5.63 5.54
N TRP A 35 3.40 5.38 6.68
CA TRP A 35 3.88 4.05 7.04
C TRP A 35 2.74 3.03 7.07
N ASP A 36 1.64 3.35 7.74
CA ASP A 36 0.47 2.47 7.85
C ASP A 36 -0.15 2.19 6.48
N ALA A 37 -0.33 3.23 5.65
CA ALA A 37 -0.88 3.07 4.30
C ALA A 37 0.00 2.18 3.40
N TYR A 38 1.31 2.42 3.38
CA TYR A 38 2.23 1.56 2.61
C TYR A 38 2.26 0.13 3.14
N SER A 39 2.23 -0.05 4.47
CA SER A 39 2.21 -1.37 5.10
C SER A 39 0.94 -2.14 4.72
N GLU A 40 -0.23 -1.49 4.76
CA GLU A 40 -1.50 -2.11 4.39
C GLU A 40 -1.53 -2.51 2.91
N ILE A 41 -1.09 -1.62 2.02
CA ILE A 41 -1.00 -1.90 0.57
C ILE A 41 -0.05 -3.06 0.28
N LEU A 42 1.16 -3.04 0.84
CA LEU A 42 2.14 -4.10 0.63
C LEU A 42 1.66 -5.44 1.19
N THR A 43 1.01 -5.44 2.35
CA THR A 43 0.42 -6.64 2.94
C THR A 43 -0.66 -7.21 2.03
N ALA A 44 -1.58 -6.37 1.54
CA ALA A 44 -2.63 -6.81 0.63
C ALA A 44 -2.07 -7.40 -0.69
N LEU A 45 -0.99 -6.82 -1.22
CA LEU A 45 -0.31 -7.35 -2.40
C LEU A 45 0.39 -8.67 -2.13
N CYS A 46 1.05 -8.82 -0.98
CA CYS A 46 1.65 -10.08 -0.57
C CYS A 46 0.59 -11.17 -0.40
N ASP A 47 -0.54 -10.86 0.21
CA ASP A 47 -1.68 -11.78 0.34
C ASP A 47 -2.18 -12.23 -1.04
N ALA A 48 -2.34 -11.30 -1.99
CA ALA A 48 -2.77 -11.60 -3.35
C ALA A 48 -1.75 -12.45 -4.13
N ALA A 49 -0.46 -12.16 -3.96
CA ALA A 49 0.63 -12.94 -4.57
C ALA A 49 0.69 -14.35 -4.00
N GLN A 50 0.65 -14.51 -2.67
CA GLN A 50 0.64 -15.80 -2.00
C GLN A 50 -0.58 -16.62 -2.43
N TYR A 51 -1.75 -16.00 -2.51
CA TYR A 51 -2.95 -16.67 -2.98
C TYR A 51 -2.82 -17.19 -4.42
N SER A 52 -2.21 -16.39 -5.30
CA SER A 52 -1.97 -16.78 -6.69
C SER A 52 -0.99 -17.95 -6.78
N GLU A 53 0.02 -17.99 -5.92
CA GLU A 53 1.03 -19.05 -5.82
C GLU A 53 0.43 -20.36 -5.27
N GLU A 54 -0.28 -20.29 -4.14
CA GLU A 54 -0.97 -21.45 -3.55
C GLU A 54 -2.02 -22.04 -4.51
N ARG A 55 -2.81 -21.18 -5.18
CA ARG A 55 -3.83 -21.65 -6.11
C ARG A 55 -3.27 -22.21 -7.40
N ARG A 56 -2.10 -21.77 -7.86
CA ARG A 56 -1.40 -22.41 -8.98
C ARG A 56 -1.06 -23.87 -8.66
N GLU A 57 -0.49 -24.14 -7.49
CA GLU A 57 -0.16 -25.51 -7.05
C GLU A 57 -1.41 -26.37 -6.87
N VAL A 58 -2.47 -25.77 -6.33
CA VAL A 58 -3.74 -26.43 -6.11
C VAL A 58 -4.48 -26.70 -7.42
N TYR A 59 -4.52 -25.77 -8.39
CA TYR A 59 -5.10 -26.03 -9.71
C TYR A 59 -4.34 -27.11 -10.49
N ALA A 60 -3.01 -27.17 -10.35
CA ALA A 60 -2.21 -28.21 -10.96
C ALA A 60 -2.47 -29.61 -10.37
N SER A 61 -3.02 -29.69 -9.15
CA SER A 61 -3.27 -30.94 -8.42
C SER A 61 -4.75 -31.34 -8.32
N MET A 62 -5.68 -30.38 -8.39
CA MET A 62 -7.12 -30.60 -8.35
C MET A 62 -7.66 -30.90 -9.76
N GLY A 63 -8.33 -32.04 -9.91
CA GLY A 63 -9.12 -32.34 -11.11
C GLY A 63 -10.32 -31.40 -11.31
N GLU A 64 -11.34 -31.84 -12.07
CA GLU A 64 -12.52 -31.01 -12.41
C GLU A 64 -13.53 -30.78 -11.25
N ASP A 65 -13.13 -30.76 -9.97
CA ASP A 65 -14.09 -30.42 -8.91
C ASP A 65 -14.48 -28.95 -8.98
N LYS A 66 -15.72 -28.70 -9.44
CA LYS A 66 -16.28 -27.36 -9.62
C LYS A 66 -16.48 -26.61 -8.32
N SER A 67 -16.66 -27.30 -7.20
CA SER A 67 -16.94 -26.67 -5.90
C SER A 67 -15.70 -25.99 -5.33
N GLU A 68 -14.55 -26.68 -5.36
CA GLU A 68 -13.26 -26.15 -4.90
C GLU A 68 -12.77 -24.99 -5.80
N LYS A 69 -13.01 -25.08 -7.12
CA LYS A 69 -12.73 -23.99 -8.07
C LYS A 69 -13.55 -22.73 -7.78
N LEU A 70 -14.80 -22.87 -7.32
CA LEU A 70 -15.66 -21.74 -6.99
C LEU A 70 -15.21 -21.02 -5.71
N ILE A 71 -14.79 -21.78 -4.69
CA ILE A 71 -14.22 -21.24 -3.45
C ILE A 71 -12.91 -20.52 -3.77
N ALA A 72 -12.03 -21.14 -4.57
CA ALA A 72 -10.78 -20.55 -5.04
C ALA A 72 -10.96 -19.22 -5.77
N ARG A 73 -12.02 -19.11 -6.58
CA ARG A 73 -12.36 -17.86 -7.25
C ARG A 73 -12.81 -16.79 -6.25
N THR A 74 -13.57 -17.18 -5.24
CA THR A 74 -14.16 -16.24 -4.28
C THR A 74 -13.10 -15.58 -3.41
N ASP A 75 -12.16 -16.35 -2.86
CA ASP A 75 -11.12 -15.73 -2.01
C ASP A 75 -10.09 -14.94 -2.83
N TYR A 76 -9.79 -15.34 -4.08
CA TYR A 76 -8.98 -14.52 -5.00
C TYR A 76 -9.63 -13.14 -5.20
N ILE A 77 -10.93 -13.13 -5.54
CA ILE A 77 -11.67 -11.88 -5.72
C ILE A 77 -11.63 -11.03 -4.44
N ALA A 78 -11.75 -11.66 -3.27
CA ALA A 78 -11.65 -10.95 -2.00
C ALA A 78 -10.27 -10.32 -1.77
N ALA A 79 -9.18 -11.05 -2.09
CA ALA A 79 -7.80 -10.53 -2.00
C ALA A 79 -7.58 -9.35 -2.95
N VAL A 80 -8.02 -9.48 -4.21
CA VAL A 80 -8.00 -8.39 -5.20
C VAL A 80 -8.78 -7.16 -4.73
N TRP A 81 -9.96 -7.36 -4.14
CA TRP A 81 -10.75 -6.25 -3.59
C TRP A 81 -10.09 -5.58 -2.40
N LYS A 82 -9.35 -6.34 -1.57
CA LYS A 82 -8.55 -5.79 -0.48
C LYS A 82 -7.48 -4.85 -1.03
N VAL A 83 -6.72 -5.27 -2.05
CA VAL A 83 -5.75 -4.41 -2.73
C VAL A 83 -6.41 -3.13 -3.24
N LYS A 84 -7.51 -3.24 -4.02
CA LYS A 84 -8.24 -2.07 -4.54
C LYS A 84 -8.68 -1.10 -3.44
N ARG A 85 -9.20 -1.63 -2.33
CA ARG A 85 -9.65 -0.81 -1.20
C ARG A 85 -8.47 -0.06 -0.56
N SER A 86 -7.37 -0.75 -0.30
CA SER A 86 -6.18 -0.14 0.30
C SER A 86 -5.56 0.92 -0.63
N VAL A 87 -5.68 0.79 -1.95
CA VAL A 87 -5.32 1.83 -2.92
C VAL A 87 -6.20 3.06 -2.76
N ILE A 88 -7.53 2.90 -2.76
CA ILE A 88 -8.49 4.03 -2.63
C ILE A 88 -8.29 4.77 -1.30
N VAL A 89 -8.06 4.03 -0.22
CA VAL A 89 -7.80 4.62 1.11
C VAL A 89 -6.39 5.20 1.19
N GLY A 90 -5.41 4.65 0.47
CA GLY A 90 -4.04 5.12 0.47
C GLY A 90 -3.79 6.33 -0.42
N ASP A 91 -4.62 6.58 -1.43
CA ASP A 91 -4.38 7.57 -2.50
C ASP A 91 -4.13 9.00 -1.99
N PHE A 92 -4.78 9.39 -0.89
CA PHE A 92 -4.59 10.72 -0.28
C PHE A 92 -3.35 10.82 0.62
N VAL A 93 -2.68 9.71 0.93
CA VAL A 93 -1.55 9.62 1.87
C VAL A 93 -0.25 9.28 1.17
N VAL A 94 -0.30 8.33 0.22
CA VAL A 94 0.87 7.77 -0.46
C VAL A 94 1.33 8.63 -1.63
N ASN A 95 2.55 8.38 -2.09
CA ASN A 95 3.13 9.09 -3.22
C ASN A 95 2.32 8.83 -4.50
N PRO A 96 2.03 9.84 -5.34
CA PRO A 96 1.33 9.63 -6.61
C PRO A 96 1.98 8.61 -7.56
N ALA A 97 3.30 8.40 -7.46
CA ALA A 97 3.98 7.35 -8.20
C ALA A 97 3.56 5.94 -7.73
N ALA A 98 3.30 5.75 -6.43
CA ALA A 98 2.80 4.50 -5.89
C ALA A 98 1.40 4.19 -6.41
N VAL A 99 0.54 5.21 -6.49
CA VAL A 99 -0.81 5.10 -7.04
C VAL A 99 -0.77 4.61 -8.49
N ARG A 100 0.10 5.18 -9.33
CA ARG A 100 0.25 4.74 -10.73
C ARG A 100 0.67 3.28 -10.86
N VAL A 101 1.58 2.81 -10.00
CA VAL A 101 1.97 1.37 -9.98
C VAL A 101 0.76 0.50 -9.65
N LEU A 102 -0.10 0.95 -8.74
CA LEU A 102 -1.29 0.23 -8.33
C LEU A 102 -2.43 0.29 -9.37
N GLU A 103 -2.57 1.40 -10.09
CA GLU A 103 -3.51 1.54 -11.22
C GLU A 103 -3.13 0.68 -12.42
N GLN A 104 -1.84 0.39 -12.58
CA GLN A 104 -1.32 -0.49 -13.64
C GLN A 104 -1.58 -1.97 -13.40
N LEU A 105 -1.93 -2.37 -12.16
CA LEU A 105 -2.31 -3.74 -11.87
C LEU A 105 -3.57 -4.09 -12.66
N SER A 106 -3.42 -5.00 -13.61
CA SER A 106 -4.53 -5.43 -14.43
C SER A 106 -5.34 -6.42 -13.59
N PHE A 107 -6.35 -5.93 -12.88
CA PHE A 107 -7.34 -6.82 -12.26
C PHE A 107 -8.23 -7.52 -13.30
N ALA A 108 -7.81 -7.52 -14.58
CA ALA A 108 -8.50 -8.03 -15.75
C ALA A 108 -8.87 -9.50 -15.59
N ALA A 109 -8.07 -10.27 -14.83
CA ALA A 109 -8.38 -11.65 -14.51
C ALA A 109 -9.76 -11.82 -13.85
N ALA A 110 -10.25 -10.86 -13.06
CA ALA A 110 -11.58 -10.89 -12.42
C ALA A 110 -12.76 -11.05 -13.42
N GLY A 111 -12.57 -10.66 -14.68
CA GLY A 111 -13.63 -10.61 -15.70
C GLY A 111 -13.78 -11.86 -16.57
N ASP A 112 -12.68 -12.56 -16.90
CA ASP A 112 -12.67 -13.62 -17.94
C ASP A 112 -12.39 -15.04 -17.41
N TRP A 113 -12.70 -15.30 -16.14
CA TRP A 113 -12.65 -16.63 -15.51
C TRP A 113 -13.44 -17.72 -16.26
N GLY A 114 -14.35 -17.33 -17.16
CA GLY A 114 -15.17 -18.25 -17.93
C GLY A 114 -14.48 -18.85 -19.17
N ASN A 115 -13.47 -18.18 -19.73
CA ASN A 115 -12.87 -18.57 -21.02
C ASN A 115 -11.35 -18.78 -20.97
N ALA A 116 -10.65 -18.23 -19.97
CA ALA A 116 -9.21 -18.43 -19.84
C ALA A 116 -8.87 -19.67 -18.97
N PRO A 117 -7.89 -20.50 -19.38
CA PRO A 117 -7.36 -21.55 -18.50
C PRO A 117 -6.84 -20.93 -17.21
N GLY A 118 -7.26 -21.45 -16.05
CA GLY A 118 -6.93 -20.87 -14.73
C GLY A 118 -5.44 -20.61 -14.55
N GLU A 119 -4.58 -21.50 -15.05
CA GLU A 119 -3.11 -21.37 -15.02
C GLU A 119 -2.59 -20.07 -15.67
N VAL A 120 -3.20 -19.63 -16.77
CA VAL A 120 -2.80 -18.41 -17.50
C VAL A 120 -3.18 -17.15 -16.73
N LEU A 121 -4.27 -17.20 -15.96
CA LEU A 121 -4.72 -16.10 -15.11
C LEU A 121 -3.79 -15.94 -13.90
N TYR A 122 -3.47 -17.03 -13.20
CA TYR A 122 -2.67 -16.97 -11.98
C TYR A 122 -1.19 -16.60 -12.22
N ASP A 123 -0.58 -17.09 -13.30
CA ASP A 123 0.83 -16.80 -13.61
C ASP A 123 1.06 -15.36 -14.11
N GLY A 124 0.09 -14.78 -14.81
CA GLY A 124 0.12 -13.37 -15.22
C GLY A 124 0.02 -12.46 -13.99
N ASP A 125 -0.98 -12.71 -13.14
CA ASP A 125 -1.26 -11.90 -11.95
C ASP A 125 -0.12 -11.95 -10.92
N LEU A 126 0.49 -13.13 -10.72
CA LEU A 126 1.59 -13.29 -9.76
C LEU A 126 2.80 -12.43 -10.12
N ASN A 127 3.16 -12.35 -11.40
CA ASN A 127 4.28 -11.54 -11.85
C ASN A 127 3.98 -10.05 -11.71
N GLU A 128 2.76 -9.62 -12.06
CA GLU A 128 2.31 -8.24 -11.86
C GLU A 128 2.36 -7.83 -10.39
N TYR A 129 1.90 -8.69 -9.47
CA TYR A 129 1.97 -8.41 -8.03
C TYR A 129 3.42 -8.32 -7.53
N ARG A 130 4.30 -9.24 -7.96
CA ARG A 130 5.73 -9.22 -7.56
C ARG A 130 6.45 -7.97 -8.07
N GLU A 131 6.16 -7.55 -9.29
CA GLU A 131 6.69 -6.31 -9.85
C GLU A 131 6.16 -5.08 -9.09
N ALA A 132 4.85 -5.01 -8.85
CA ALA A 132 4.23 -3.93 -8.09
C ALA A 132 4.81 -3.83 -6.67
N ILE A 133 4.98 -4.95 -5.95
CA ILE A 133 5.63 -4.99 -4.63
C ILE A 133 7.05 -4.42 -4.72
N THR A 134 7.82 -4.83 -5.72
CA THR A 134 9.21 -4.36 -5.89
C THR A 134 9.28 -2.86 -6.12
N ASN A 135 8.41 -2.33 -6.99
CA ASN A 135 8.35 -0.91 -7.31
C ASN A 135 7.83 -0.09 -6.12
N LEU A 136 6.77 -0.55 -5.44
CA LEU A 136 6.20 0.10 -4.26
C LEU A 136 7.18 0.16 -3.11
N ARG A 137 7.99 -0.88 -2.87
CA ARG A 137 9.02 -0.85 -1.83
C ARG A 137 10.04 0.27 -2.05
N LYS A 138 10.45 0.51 -3.29
CA LYS A 138 11.37 1.60 -3.63
C LYS A 138 10.71 2.95 -3.38
N ILE A 139 9.49 3.14 -3.89
CA ILE A 139 8.75 4.40 -3.74
C ILE A 139 8.46 4.69 -2.27
N ALA A 140 8.00 3.70 -1.50
CA ALA A 140 7.70 3.83 -0.08
C ALA A 140 8.94 4.24 0.71
N ARG A 141 10.09 3.60 0.46
CA ARG A 141 11.35 3.96 1.11
C ARG A 141 11.73 5.41 0.84
N ASP A 142 11.71 5.82 -0.43
CA ASP A 142 12.08 7.18 -0.82
C ASP A 142 11.12 8.23 -0.26
N ASP A 143 9.83 7.93 -0.23
CA ASP A 143 8.79 8.82 0.29
C ASP A 143 8.88 8.97 1.82
N LEU A 144 9.10 7.86 2.53
CA LEU A 144 9.28 7.88 3.99
C LEU A 144 10.59 8.56 4.39
N GLU A 145 11.71 8.37 3.68
CA GLU A 145 12.97 9.03 3.98
C GLU A 145 12.88 10.56 3.79
N LYS A 146 12.25 11.01 2.70
CA LYS A 146 12.00 12.43 2.46
C LYS A 146 11.06 13.05 3.49
N SER A 147 10.19 12.25 4.08
CA SER A 147 9.27 12.69 5.14
C SER A 147 9.95 12.90 6.50
N VAL A 148 11.22 12.45 6.67
CA VAL A 148 12.00 12.57 7.93
C VAL A 148 13.02 13.72 7.89
N ARG A 149 13.44 14.18 6.71
CA ARG A 149 14.47 15.22 6.57
C ARG A 149 13.86 16.62 6.66
N TRP A 150 14.11 17.27 7.79
CA TRP A 150 13.95 18.71 8.03
C TRP A 150 15.32 19.38 8.18
#